data_AF-A0A843WDD6-F1
#
_entry.id   AF-A0A843WDD6-F1
#
_cell.length_a   1.000
_cell.length_b   1.000
_cell.length_c   1.000
_cell.angle_alpha   90.00
_cell.angle_beta   90.00
_cell.angle_gamma   90.00
#
_symmetry.space_group_name_H-M   'P 1'
#
loop_
_entity.id
_entity.type
_entity.pdbx_description
1 polymer ?
#
loop_
_entity_poly.entity_id
_entity_poly.type
_entity_poly.pdbx_seq_one_letter_code
_entity_poly.pdbx_strand_id
1 'polypeptide(L)'
;MHLSPATRCPGYGKDQLPDGGLFVAAGNGIWDNGAACGRRYRLRCLSGLRRPCKDGFIVVEVVDVCRSNPCPSTMVLSDQAFDAISRFPNTKINIEYAQ
;
A
#
# COMPACT_ATOMS: atom_id res chain seq x y z
N MET A 1 -5.70 -1.17 -6.37
CA MET A 1 -6.11 0.10 -5.74
C MET A 1 -6.51 1.11 -6.81
N HIS A 2 -7.69 1.72 -6.72
CA HIS A 2 -8.04 2.83 -7.62
C HIS A 2 -7.63 4.16 -6.99
N LEU A 3 -6.54 4.76 -7.48
CA LEU A 3 -6.10 6.08 -7.05
C LEU A 3 -7.09 7.15 -7.51
N SER A 4 -7.39 8.10 -6.63
CA SER A 4 -8.16 9.28 -7.01
C SER A 4 -7.33 10.20 -7.92
N PRO A 5 -7.96 11.03 -8.78
CA PRO A 5 -7.25 12.00 -9.62
C PRO A 5 -6.38 12.99 -8.83
N ALA A 6 -6.81 13.30 -7.61
CA ALA A 6 -6.04 14.04 -6.62
C ALA A 6 -5.91 13.17 -5.37
N THR A 7 -4.68 12.83 -5.00
CA THR A 7 -4.38 12.16 -3.72
C THR A 7 -4.45 13.19 -2.58
N ARG A 8 -4.48 12.72 -1.34
CA ARG A 8 -4.36 13.59 -0.15
C ARG A 8 -2.91 13.93 0.19
N CYS A 9 -1.93 13.29 -0.44
CA CYS A 9 -0.53 13.66 -0.30
C CYS A 9 -0.16 14.76 -1.30
N PRO A 10 0.40 15.90 -0.85
CA PRO A 10 0.91 16.93 -1.75
C PRO A 10 1.97 16.34 -2.69
N GLY A 11 1.91 16.68 -3.98
CA GLY A 11 2.92 16.26 -4.97
C GLY A 11 2.75 14.85 -5.53
N TYR A 12 1.69 14.12 -5.17
CA TYR A 12 1.37 12.81 -5.76
C TYR A 12 0.11 12.90 -6.63
N GLY A 13 0.26 13.38 -7.86
CA GLY A 13 -0.73 13.20 -8.94
C GLY A 13 -0.55 11.86 -9.68
N LYS A 14 -1.43 11.55 -10.65
CA LYS A 14 -1.30 10.35 -11.49
C LYS A 14 0.06 10.26 -12.20
N ASP A 15 0.61 11.40 -12.61
CA ASP A 15 1.87 11.49 -13.35
C ASP A 15 3.10 11.58 -12.44
N GLN A 16 2.90 11.58 -11.11
CA GLN A 16 3.96 11.73 -10.09
C GLN A 16 4.01 10.54 -9.14
N LEU A 17 3.42 9.41 -9.54
CA LEU A 17 3.49 8.19 -8.75
C LEU A 17 4.91 7.58 -8.84
N PRO A 18 5.37 6.89 -7.78
CA PRO A 18 6.64 6.21 -7.80
C PRO A 18 6.77 5.24 -8.99
N ASP A 19 7.94 5.29 -9.63
CA ASP A 19 8.30 4.38 -10.71
C ASP A 19 8.14 2.91 -10.27
N GLY A 20 7.69 2.07 -11.21
CA GLY A 20 7.37 0.66 -10.93
C GLY A 20 6.06 0.43 -10.18
N GLY A 21 5.34 1.50 -9.82
CA GLY A 21 4.01 1.43 -9.22
C GLY A 21 4.00 0.86 -7.81
N LEU A 22 5.10 0.95 -7.05
CA LEU A 22 5.20 0.42 -5.70
C LEU A 22 4.79 1.47 -4.66
N PHE A 23 3.48 1.61 -4.45
CA PHE A 23 2.92 2.60 -3.54
C PHE A 23 1.69 2.08 -2.79
N VAL A 24 1.30 2.81 -1.75
CA VAL A 24 0.13 2.50 -0.92
C VAL A 24 -0.70 3.74 -0.60
N ALA A 25 -1.99 3.50 -0.31
CA ALA A 25 -2.78 4.39 0.53
C ALA A 25 -2.69 3.95 2.00
N ALA A 26 -2.36 4.87 2.89
CA ALA A 26 -2.28 4.61 4.32
C ALA A 26 -3.68 4.47 4.96
N GLY A 27 -3.87 3.43 5.77
CA GLY A 27 -5.03 3.32 6.67
C GLY A 27 -4.89 4.26 7.87
N ASN A 28 -5.95 4.36 8.69
CA ASN A 28 -6.03 5.30 9.81
C ASN A 28 -4.85 5.22 10.79
N GLY A 29 -4.31 4.02 11.04
CA GLY A 29 -3.17 3.81 11.94
C GLY A 29 -1.81 4.22 11.38
N ILE A 30 -1.69 4.43 10.06
CA ILE A 30 -0.45 4.86 9.40
C ILE A 30 -0.54 6.33 8.99
N TRP A 31 -1.73 6.80 8.59
CA TRP A 31 -1.91 8.10 7.92
C TRP A 31 -1.31 9.29 8.65
N ASP A 32 -1.39 9.32 9.99
CA ASP A 32 -0.75 10.33 10.84
C ASP A 32 -1.05 11.79 10.38
N ASN A 33 -2.33 12.06 10.07
CA ASN A 33 -2.81 13.34 9.54
C ASN A 33 -2.03 13.87 8.32
N GLY A 34 -1.51 12.95 7.49
CA GLY A 34 -0.73 13.27 6.29
C GLY A 34 0.78 13.34 6.51
N ALA A 35 1.26 13.25 7.76
CA ALA A 35 2.69 13.19 8.03
C ALA A 35 3.34 11.90 7.49
N ALA A 36 2.54 10.90 7.12
CA ALA A 36 3.02 9.69 6.46
C ALA A 36 3.30 9.83 4.97
N CYS A 37 2.88 10.91 4.31
CA CYS A 37 3.13 11.12 2.89
C CYS A 37 4.63 11.03 2.56
N GLY A 38 4.98 10.27 1.53
CA GLY A 38 6.37 10.01 1.13
C GLY A 38 7.17 9.10 2.05
N ARG A 39 6.62 8.66 3.20
CA ARG A 39 7.27 7.63 4.03
C ARG A 39 7.34 6.33 3.24
N ARG A 40 8.48 5.64 3.35
CA ARG A 40 8.71 4.34 2.73
C ARG A 40 8.62 3.24 3.76
N TYR A 41 8.07 2.11 3.37
CA TYR A 41 7.95 0.93 4.21
C TYR A 41 8.48 -0.28 3.48
N ARG A 42 9.33 -1.05 4.15
CA ARG A 42 9.69 -2.40 3.75
C ARG A 42 8.55 -3.34 4.14
N LEU A 43 7.94 -4.00 3.16
CA LEU A 43 6.79 -4.90 3.33
C LEU A 43 7.14 -6.34 3.00
N ARG A 44 6.57 -7.29 3.74
CA ARG A 44 6.54 -8.71 3.38
C ARG A 44 5.19 -9.33 3.70
N CYS A 45 4.72 -10.22 2.82
CA CYS A 45 3.54 -11.05 3.07
C CYS A 45 3.89 -12.15 4.09
N LEU A 46 3.13 -12.20 5.18
CA LEU A 46 3.28 -13.22 6.23
C LEU A 46 2.36 -14.41 6.01
N SER A 47 1.07 -14.13 5.76
CA SER A 47 0.06 -15.16 5.63
C SER A 47 -1.18 -14.66 4.89
N GLY A 48 -2.07 -15.60 4.56
CA GLY A 48 -3.38 -15.33 3.98
C GLY A 48 -4.03 -16.62 3.50
N LEU A 49 -5.24 -16.51 2.96
CA LEU A 49 -5.99 -17.68 2.48
C LEU A 49 -5.27 -18.35 1.30
N ARG A 50 -5.16 -19.69 1.33
CA ARG A 50 -4.47 -20.52 0.31
C ARG A 50 -2.97 -20.24 0.16
N ARG A 51 -2.30 -19.75 1.21
CA ARG A 51 -0.84 -19.48 1.20
C ARG A 51 -0.45 -18.56 0.03
N PRO A 52 -0.98 -17.32 0.01
CA PRO A 52 -0.85 -16.43 -1.13
C PRO A 52 0.56 -15.85 -1.27
N CYS A 53 1.36 -15.85 -0.20
CA CYS A 53 2.60 -15.11 -0.15
C CYS A 53 3.64 -15.60 -1.17
N LYS A 54 4.30 -14.63 -1.81
CA LYS A 54 5.59 -14.80 -2.48
C LYS A 54 6.71 -14.57 -1.48
N ASP A 55 7.89 -15.08 -1.79
CA ASP A 55 9.09 -14.87 -0.97
C ASP A 55 9.68 -13.45 -1.18
N GLY A 56 10.42 -12.98 -0.18
CA GLY A 56 11.10 -11.68 -0.23
C GLY A 56 10.31 -10.53 0.37
N PHE A 57 10.73 -9.31 0.02
CA PHE A 57 10.14 -8.06 0.49
C PHE A 57 10.13 -7.03 -0.63
N ILE A 58 9.25 -6.04 -0.50
CA ILE A 58 9.23 -4.85 -1.37
C ILE A 58 9.39 -3.60 -0.52
N VAL A 59 9.75 -2.48 -1.16
CA VAL A 59 9.67 -1.16 -0.55
C VAL A 59 8.54 -0.41 -1.24
N VAL A 60 7.61 0.13 -0.47
CA VAL A 60 6.49 0.92 -0.98
C VAL A 60 6.51 2.32 -0.38
N GLU A 61 5.94 3.27 -1.10
CA GLU A 61 5.81 4.66 -0.66
C GLU A 61 4.35 5.03 -0.39
N VAL A 62 4.10 5.81 0.65
CA VAL A 62 2.75 6.32 0.97
C VAL A 62 2.44 7.52 0.07
N VAL A 63 1.41 7.37 -0.77
CA VAL A 63 1.03 8.40 -1.76
C VAL A 63 -0.41 8.89 -1.61
N ASP A 64 -1.24 8.23 -0.80
CA ASP A 64 -2.60 8.67 -0.49
C ASP A 64 -3.06 8.13 0.87
N VAL A 65 -4.30 8.43 1.23
CA VAL A 65 -5.01 7.88 2.39
C VAL A 65 -6.15 6.99 1.93
N CYS A 66 -6.40 5.93 2.68
CA CYS A 66 -7.59 5.10 2.54
C CYS A 66 -8.82 5.89 3.00
N ARG A 67 -9.71 6.22 2.07
CA ARG A 67 -10.87 7.09 2.33
C ARG A 67 -12.10 6.34 2.83
N SER A 68 -12.11 5.02 2.72
CA SER A 68 -13.15 4.19 3.33
C SER A 68 -13.15 4.40 4.85
N ASN A 69 -14.34 4.51 5.45
CA ASN A 69 -14.50 4.68 6.88
C ASN A 69 -15.40 3.57 7.46
N PRO A 70 -14.85 2.65 8.29
CA PRO A 70 -13.43 2.50 8.60
C PRO A 70 -12.63 2.00 7.39
N CYS A 71 -11.32 2.28 7.35
CA CYS A 71 -10.47 1.69 6.33
C CYS A 71 -10.38 0.17 6.55
N PRO A 72 -10.55 -0.67 5.52
CA PRO A 72 -10.55 -2.13 5.69
C PRO A 72 -9.17 -2.74 5.96
N SER A 73 -8.08 -1.97 5.87
CA SER A 73 -6.71 -2.47 6.05
C SER A 73 -5.76 -1.40 6.58
N THR A 74 -4.61 -1.84 7.12
CA THR A 74 -3.53 -0.95 7.58
C THR A 74 -2.90 -0.16 6.42
N MET A 75 -2.77 -0.80 5.26
CA MET A 75 -2.32 -0.20 4.01
C MET A 75 -3.14 -0.80 2.86
N VAL A 76 -3.53 0.02 1.89
CA VAL A 76 -4.13 -0.43 0.63
C VAL A 76 -3.06 -0.34 -0.45
N LEU A 77 -2.63 -1.49 -0.97
CA LEU A 77 -1.53 -1.58 -1.93
C LEU A 77 -2.01 -1.25 -3.35
N SER A 78 -1.14 -0.64 -4.15
CA SER A 78 -1.26 -0.67 -5.61
C SER A 78 -1.32 -2.11 -6.13
N ASP A 79 -1.84 -2.29 -7.34
CA ASP A 79 -1.96 -3.62 -7.92
C ASP A 79 -0.56 -4.22 -8.14
N GLN A 80 0.42 -3.42 -8.60
CA GLN A 80 1.81 -3.83 -8.75
C GLN A 80 2.46 -4.23 -7.42
N ALA A 81 2.26 -3.46 -6.35
CA ALA A 81 2.81 -3.78 -5.03
C ALA A 81 2.17 -5.06 -4.47
N PHE A 82 0.86 -5.23 -4.65
CA PHE A 82 0.15 -6.41 -4.17
C PHE A 82 0.59 -7.67 -4.93
N ASP A 83 0.67 -7.58 -6.26
CA ASP A 83 1.14 -8.68 -7.12
C ASP A 83 2.60 -9.04 -6.85
N ALA A 84 3.43 -8.10 -6.40
CA ALA A 84 4.82 -8.40 -6.05
C ALA A 84 4.95 -9.34 -4.84
N ILE A 85 4.00 -9.31 -3.89
CA ILE A 85 4.05 -10.10 -2.65
C ILE A 85 2.98 -11.20 -2.55
N SER A 86 2.00 -11.23 -3.47
CA SER A 86 0.91 -12.22 -3.50
C SER A 86 0.83 -12.94 -4.84
N ARG A 87 0.51 -14.24 -4.81
CA ARG A 87 0.22 -15.09 -5.98
C ARG A 87 -1.22 -14.95 -6.46
N PHE A 88 -2.12 -14.50 -5.59
CA PHE A 88 -3.54 -14.38 -5.88
C PHE A 88 -3.96 -12.91 -5.77
N PRO A 89 -4.60 -12.33 -6.80
CA PRO A 89 -5.16 -10.99 -6.70
C PRO A 89 -6.36 -10.97 -5.74
N ASN A 90 -6.71 -9.79 -5.23
CA ASN A 90 -7.96 -9.54 -4.48
C ASN A 90 -8.19 -10.43 -3.24
N THR A 91 -7.12 -10.92 -2.59
CA THR A 91 -7.22 -11.69 -1.34
C THR A 91 -6.80 -10.85 -0.15
N LYS A 92 -7.28 -11.19 1.06
CA LYS A 92 -6.77 -10.57 2.29
C LYS A 92 -5.48 -11.27 2.69
N ILE A 93 -4.44 -10.47 2.91
CA ILE A 93 -3.13 -10.93 3.39
C ILE A 93 -2.76 -10.20 4.68
N ASN A 94 -2.04 -10.88 5.55
CA ASN A 94 -1.35 -10.27 6.68
C ASN A 94 0.07 -9.92 6.22
N ILE A 95 0.51 -8.73 6.56
CA ILE A 95 1.84 -8.22 6.22
C ILE A 95 2.63 -7.90 7.48
N GLU A 96 3.94 -8.07 7.43
CA GLU A 96 4.87 -7.36 8.29
C GLU A 96 5.37 -6.12 7.56
N TYR A 97 5.61 -5.05 8.31
CA TYR A 97 6.13 -3.81 7.77
C TYR A 97 7.05 -3.11 8.76
N ALA A 98 8.08 -2.46 8.23
CA ALA A 98 8.99 -1.59 8.96
C ALA A 98 9.30 -0.35 8.12
N GLN A 99 9.43 0.79 8.77
CA GLN A 99 9.83 2.05 8.12
C GLN A 99 11.34 2.05 7.88
#